data_AF-I1JKI9-F1
#
_entry.id   AF-I1JKI9-F1
#
_cell.length_a   1.000
_cell.length_b   1.000
_cell.length_c   1.000
_cell.angle_alpha   90.00
_cell.angle_beta   90.00
_cell.angle_gamma   90.00
#
_symmetry.space_group_name_H-M   'P 1'
#
loop_
_entity.id
_entity.type
_entity.pdbx_description
1 polymer ?
#
loop_
_entity_poly.entity_id
_entity_poly.type
_entity_poly.pdbx_seq_one_letter_code
_entity_poly.pdbx_strand_id
1 'polypeptide(L)'
;MGLFSGIFMGVLFGIALMAGWARMMRYRSAKRIAKAADIKLLGSLNRDDLKKICGDNLPEWISFPVYEQVKWLNKKLTKLWPFVAEAATLVIRESVEPLLEEYRPPGITSLKFSKLSLGNVAPKIEGIRVQSLTKGQIIMDIDFRWGGDPSIILAVEAALVASIPIQLKDLQVFTIVRVIFQLAEEIPCISAVVVALLAEPKPRIDYTLKAVGGSLTAIPGISDMIDDTVNSIVTDMLQWPHRIVVPLGGIPVDTSELELKPQGKLALTVVKATALKNMEMIGKSDPYVVVHIRPLFKYKTKVIDNNLNPIWNEKFELIAEDKETQSLILEVLDKDIGQDKRLGIAQLPLIGLEIQTEKEIELRLLPSLDTLKVKDKKDRGTLTVKVYVMIYLYGIHRYSHIDVN
;
A
#
# COMPACT_ATOMS: atom_id res chain seq x y z
N MET A 1 74.28 41.47 5.50
CA MET A 1 74.03 40.21 4.77
C MET A 1 73.39 39.10 5.62
N GLY A 2 73.63 39.00 6.94
CA GLY A 2 73.11 37.88 7.76
C GLY A 2 71.60 37.86 8.05
N LEU A 3 70.95 39.03 8.19
CA LEU A 3 69.53 39.13 8.57
C LEU A 3 68.57 38.67 7.46
N PHE A 4 68.82 39.09 6.21
CA PHE A 4 68.03 38.65 5.05
C PHE A 4 68.20 37.16 4.73
N SER A 5 69.40 36.62 4.92
CA SER A 5 69.67 35.18 4.74
C SER A 5 68.95 34.32 5.79
N GLY A 6 68.88 34.80 7.04
CA GLY A 6 68.17 34.11 8.12
C GLY A 6 66.65 34.09 7.93
N ILE A 7 66.06 35.20 7.47
CA ILE A 7 64.63 35.29 7.16
C ILE A 7 64.30 34.38 5.96
N PHE A 8 65.12 34.39 4.92
CA PHE A 8 64.92 33.53 3.74
C PHE A 8 65.00 32.04 4.09
N MET A 9 65.98 31.62 4.90
CA MET A 9 66.07 30.24 5.40
C MET A 9 64.93 29.86 6.32
N GLY A 10 64.47 30.78 7.19
CA GLY A 10 63.30 30.57 8.05
C GLY A 10 62.01 30.37 7.27
N VAL A 11 61.81 31.14 6.20
CA VAL A 11 60.65 31.01 5.30
C VAL A 11 60.71 29.69 4.51
N LEU A 12 61.88 29.33 3.95
CA LEU A 12 62.05 28.05 3.26
C LEU A 12 61.81 26.86 4.18
N PHE A 13 62.32 26.93 5.42
CA PHE A 13 62.10 25.89 6.42
C PHE A 13 60.61 25.79 6.81
N GLY A 14 59.94 26.94 7.02
CA GLY A 14 58.50 26.98 7.29
C GLY A 14 57.65 26.40 6.17
N ILE A 15 57.97 26.72 4.90
CA ILE A 15 57.30 26.15 3.73
C ILE A 15 57.56 24.64 3.63
N ALA A 16 58.78 24.19 3.86
CA ALA A 16 59.13 22.76 3.83
C ALA A 16 58.40 21.98 4.94
N LEU A 17 58.28 22.56 6.14
CA LEU A 17 57.57 21.95 7.27
C LEU A 17 56.06 21.89 7.01
N MET A 18 55.48 22.95 6.45
CA MET A 18 54.07 23.00 6.03
C MET A 18 53.78 22.02 4.88
N ALA A 19 54.66 21.92 3.88
CA ALA A 19 54.52 20.96 2.79
C ALA A 19 54.66 19.51 3.29
N GLY A 20 55.60 19.25 4.20
CA GLY A 20 55.77 17.96 4.87
C GLY A 20 54.55 17.58 5.71
N TRP A 21 54.01 18.52 6.48
CA TRP A 21 52.79 18.34 7.27
C TRP A 21 51.58 18.07 6.37
N ALA A 22 51.40 18.87 5.31
CA ALA A 22 50.32 18.69 4.34
C ALA A 22 50.39 17.33 3.63
N ARG A 23 51.60 16.89 3.24
CA ARG A 23 51.83 15.57 2.63
C ARG A 23 51.54 14.44 3.63
N MET A 24 51.97 14.58 4.88
CA MET A 24 51.71 13.60 5.94
C MET A 24 50.21 13.50 6.26
N MET A 25 49.51 14.64 6.32
CA MET A 25 48.06 14.70 6.54
C MET A 25 47.28 14.10 5.37
N ARG A 26 47.65 14.40 4.13
CA ARG A 26 47.06 13.76 2.93
C ARG A 26 47.28 12.26 2.92
N TYR A 27 48.50 11.79 3.24
CA TYR A 27 48.81 10.36 3.32
C TYR A 27 48.00 9.66 4.44
N ARG A 28 47.90 10.26 5.62
CA ARG A 28 47.09 9.73 6.73
C ARG A 28 45.59 9.72 6.40
N SER A 29 45.09 10.76 5.74
CA SER A 29 43.70 10.84 5.27
C SER A 29 43.40 9.75 4.26
N ALA A 30 44.22 9.61 3.21
CA ALA A 30 44.06 8.56 2.20
C ALA A 30 44.09 7.16 2.82
N LYS A 31 44.98 6.90 3.78
CA LYS A 31 45.04 5.62 4.50
C LYS A 31 43.81 5.37 5.39
N ARG A 32 43.21 6.41 5.99
CA ARG A 32 41.95 6.30 6.74
C ARG A 32 40.77 6.04 5.81
N ILE A 33 40.71 6.71 4.66
CA ILE A 33 39.68 6.50 3.64
C ILE A 33 39.76 5.07 3.09
N ALA A 34 40.96 4.59 2.77
CA ALA A 34 41.17 3.21 2.33
C ALA A 34 40.76 2.19 3.40
N LYS A 35 41.21 2.36 4.65
CA LYS A 35 40.81 1.47 5.76
C LYS A 35 39.31 1.52 6.05
N ALA A 36 38.68 2.70 5.96
CA ALA A 36 37.24 2.85 6.12
C ALA A 36 36.47 2.20 4.97
N ALA A 37 37.00 2.28 3.74
CA ALA A 37 36.46 1.56 2.59
C ALA A 37 36.60 0.04 2.77
N ASP A 38 37.76 -0.45 3.24
CA ASP A 38 37.98 -1.88 3.51
C ASP A 38 37.09 -2.40 4.65
N ILE A 39 36.96 -1.67 5.76
CA ILE A 39 36.06 -2.03 6.87
C ILE A 39 34.59 -1.97 6.43
N LYS A 40 34.22 -0.96 5.61
CA LYS A 40 32.89 -0.87 5.01
C LYS A 40 32.63 -2.05 4.09
N LEU A 41 33.61 -2.45 3.28
CA LEU A 41 33.53 -3.57 2.34
C LEU A 41 33.43 -4.91 3.07
N LEU A 42 34.20 -5.10 4.15
CA LEU A 42 34.10 -6.26 5.05
C LEU A 42 32.77 -6.30 5.81
N GLY A 43 32.27 -5.13 6.25
CA GLY A 43 31.00 -5.00 6.94
C GLY A 43 29.77 -5.06 6.01
N SER A 44 29.98 -4.94 4.70
CA SER A 44 28.94 -5.01 3.66
C SER A 44 29.05 -6.29 2.81
N LEU A 45 29.85 -7.28 3.21
CA LEU A 45 29.98 -8.53 2.47
C LEU A 45 28.63 -9.23 2.40
N ASN A 46 28.09 -9.33 1.19
CA ASN A 46 26.83 -9.99 0.94
C ASN A 46 27.05 -11.48 0.61
N ARG A 47 25.95 -12.22 0.42
CA ARG A 47 25.90 -13.64 0.03
C ARG A 47 26.95 -14.01 -1.02
N ASP A 48 27.03 -13.24 -2.11
CA ASP A 48 27.89 -13.55 -3.25
C ASP A 48 29.37 -13.29 -2.96
N ASP A 49 29.66 -12.34 -2.07
CA ASP A 49 31.02 -12.04 -1.65
C ASP A 49 31.53 -13.11 -0.67
N LEU A 50 30.69 -13.55 0.28
CA LEU A 50 30.99 -14.68 1.15
C LEU A 50 31.14 -15.99 0.36
N LYS A 51 30.36 -16.20 -0.69
CA LYS A 51 30.49 -17.35 -1.59
C LYS A 51 31.77 -17.28 -2.44
N LYS A 52 32.21 -16.09 -2.86
CA LYS A 52 33.51 -15.89 -3.54
C LYS A 52 34.70 -16.10 -2.61
N ILE A 53 34.57 -15.75 -1.33
CA ILE A 53 35.65 -15.87 -0.33
C ILE A 53 35.75 -17.30 0.22
N CYS A 54 34.61 -17.92 0.54
CA CYS A 54 34.53 -19.23 1.20
C CYS A 54 34.27 -20.40 0.22
N GLY A 55 34.02 -20.12 -1.06
CA GLY A 55 33.64 -21.12 -2.06
C GLY A 55 32.23 -21.70 -1.81
N ASP A 56 31.99 -22.91 -2.31
CA ASP A 56 30.72 -23.63 -2.10
C ASP A 56 30.59 -24.28 -0.71
N ASN A 57 31.65 -24.25 0.11
CA ASN A 57 31.68 -24.85 1.45
C ASN A 57 31.35 -23.83 2.54
N LEU A 58 30.12 -23.30 2.53
CA LEU A 58 29.60 -22.50 3.64
C LEU A 58 29.26 -23.44 4.82
N PRO A 59 29.71 -23.12 6.06
CA PRO A 59 29.29 -23.87 7.23
C PRO A 59 27.77 -23.86 7.40
N GLU A 60 27.18 -25.01 7.74
CA GLU A 60 25.72 -25.20 7.84
C GLU A 60 25.01 -24.31 8.87
N TRP A 61 25.77 -23.74 9.82
CA TRP A 61 25.27 -22.80 10.83
C TRP A 61 25.11 -21.37 10.31
N ILE A 62 25.60 -21.07 9.10
CA ILE A 62 25.38 -19.77 8.45
C ILE A 62 24.01 -19.80 7.78
N SER A 63 23.00 -19.34 8.52
CA SER A 63 21.66 -19.06 7.99
C SER A 63 21.56 -17.58 7.66
N PHE A 64 21.12 -17.26 6.44
CA PHE A 64 20.85 -15.88 6.01
C PHE A 64 19.34 -15.65 5.99
N PRO A 65 18.71 -15.32 7.13
CA PRO A 65 17.30 -15.04 7.14
C PRO A 65 17.06 -13.76 6.34
N VAL A 66 16.13 -13.83 5.38
CA VAL A 66 15.71 -12.68 4.53
C VAL A 66 15.17 -11.52 5.39
N TYR A 67 14.78 -11.81 6.63
CA TYR A 67 14.33 -10.86 7.63
C TYR A 67 15.17 -10.98 8.91
N GLU A 68 15.66 -9.86 9.41
CA GLU A 68 16.38 -9.79 10.68
C GLU A 68 15.39 -9.66 11.84
N GLN A 69 15.56 -10.48 12.89
CA GLN A 69 14.72 -10.42 14.07
C GLN A 69 15.07 -9.21 14.95
N VAL A 70 14.06 -8.41 15.31
CA VAL A 70 14.24 -7.16 16.07
C VAL A 70 13.63 -7.21 17.47
N LYS A 71 14.14 -8.13 18.30
CA LYS A 71 13.65 -8.32 19.68
C LYS A 71 13.70 -7.04 20.53
N TRP A 72 14.74 -6.22 20.36
CA TRP A 72 14.90 -4.98 21.11
C TRP A 72 13.82 -3.95 20.72
N LEU A 73 13.45 -3.88 19.43
CA LEU A 73 12.44 -2.96 18.94
C LEU A 73 11.06 -3.34 19.48
N ASN A 74 10.74 -4.64 19.48
CA ASN A 74 9.51 -5.14 20.13
C ASN A 74 9.43 -4.73 21.60
N LYS A 75 10.53 -4.83 22.37
CA LYS A 75 10.56 -4.36 23.78
C LYS A 75 10.29 -2.86 23.92
N LYS A 76 10.69 -2.03 22.95
CA LYS A 76 10.42 -0.59 22.94
C LYS A 76 8.98 -0.29 22.51
N LEU A 77 8.51 -0.98 21.48
CA LEU A 77 7.14 -0.88 20.98
C LEU A 77 6.12 -1.17 22.08
N THR A 78 6.34 -2.18 22.92
CA THR A 78 5.47 -2.43 24.08
C THR A 78 5.35 -1.24 25.03
N LYS A 79 6.43 -0.47 25.23
CA LYS A 79 6.41 0.72 26.08
C LYS A 79 5.78 1.93 25.41
N LEU A 80 5.90 2.02 24.09
CA LEU A 80 5.31 3.10 23.28
C LEU A 80 3.82 2.85 22.99
N TRP A 81 3.38 1.59 23.06
CA TRP A 81 2.06 1.18 22.60
C TRP A 81 0.89 1.97 23.19
N PRO A 82 0.84 2.31 24.48
CA PRO A 82 -0.29 3.10 25.01
C PRO A 82 -0.50 4.42 24.26
N PHE A 83 0.58 5.12 23.91
CA PHE A 83 0.54 6.38 23.16
C PHE A 83 0.17 6.15 21.69
N VAL A 84 0.74 5.11 21.07
CA VAL A 84 0.44 4.75 19.68
C VAL A 84 -1.01 4.31 19.54
N ALA A 85 -1.51 3.51 20.46
CA ALA A 85 -2.87 2.98 20.47
C ALA A 85 -3.91 4.11 20.61
N GLU A 86 -3.65 5.09 21.48
CA GLU A 86 -4.51 6.26 21.64
C GLU A 86 -4.53 7.13 20.38
N ALA A 87 -3.36 7.49 19.84
CA ALA A 87 -3.26 8.31 18.64
C ALA A 87 -3.90 7.60 17.41
N ALA A 88 -3.59 6.32 17.21
CA ALA A 88 -4.15 5.53 16.12
C ALA A 88 -5.67 5.36 16.27
N THR A 89 -6.19 5.25 17.49
CA THR A 89 -7.65 5.18 17.74
C THR A 89 -8.36 6.44 17.23
N LEU A 90 -7.80 7.63 17.46
CA LEU A 90 -8.36 8.89 16.97
C LEU A 90 -8.35 8.94 15.44
N VAL A 91 -7.21 8.63 14.82
CA VAL A 91 -7.06 8.61 13.35
C VAL A 91 -8.03 7.62 12.71
N ILE A 92 -8.17 6.42 13.26
CA ILE A 92 -9.11 5.41 12.77
C ILE A 92 -10.54 5.92 12.90
N ARG A 93 -10.93 6.52 14.03
CA ARG A 93 -12.28 7.05 14.20
C ARG A 93 -12.59 8.11 13.14
N GLU A 94 -11.72 9.11 12.99
CA GLU A 94 -11.90 10.22 12.06
C GLU A 94 -11.93 9.76 10.60
N SER A 95 -11.17 8.72 10.25
CA SER A 95 -11.08 8.21 8.88
C SER A 95 -12.20 7.22 8.54
N VAL A 96 -12.60 6.36 9.48
CA VAL A 96 -13.49 5.22 9.23
C VAL A 96 -14.94 5.54 9.53
N GLU A 97 -15.23 6.36 10.55
CA GLU A 97 -16.61 6.68 10.94
C GLU A 97 -17.42 7.36 9.80
N PRO A 98 -16.86 8.30 9.01
CA PRO A 98 -17.56 8.86 7.85
C PRO A 98 -17.92 7.80 6.80
N LEU A 99 -17.02 6.83 6.56
CA LEU A 99 -17.23 5.77 5.57
C LEU A 99 -18.30 4.79 6.04
N LEU A 100 -18.33 4.46 7.33
CA LEU A 100 -19.40 3.64 7.90
C LEU A 100 -20.78 4.30 7.73
N GLU A 101 -20.86 5.63 7.85
CA GLU A 101 -22.09 6.39 7.65
C GLU A 101 -22.48 6.54 6.18
N GLU A 102 -21.51 6.70 5.27
CA GLU A 102 -21.75 6.83 3.83
C GLU A 102 -22.22 5.51 3.21
N TYR A 103 -21.58 4.39 3.58
CA TYR A 103 -21.84 3.06 3.03
C TYR A 103 -22.84 2.24 3.84
N ARG A 104 -23.71 2.89 4.63
CA ARG A 104 -24.75 2.19 5.42
C ARG A 104 -25.64 1.32 4.52
N PRO A 105 -25.92 0.07 4.92
CA PRO A 105 -26.85 -0.78 4.20
C PRO A 105 -28.29 -0.28 4.39
N PRO A 106 -29.21 -0.64 3.46
CA PRO A 106 -30.62 -0.24 3.56
C PRO A 106 -31.25 -0.64 4.89
N GLY A 107 -32.03 0.27 5.49
CA GLY A 107 -32.71 0.05 6.77
C GLY A 107 -31.93 0.49 8.01
N ILE A 108 -30.65 0.85 7.87
CA ILE A 108 -29.81 1.40 8.95
C ILE A 108 -29.80 2.92 8.88
N THR A 109 -30.16 3.58 9.99
CA THR A 109 -30.23 5.04 10.11
C THR A 109 -28.94 5.65 10.63
N SER A 110 -28.16 4.92 11.43
CA SER A 110 -26.90 5.40 12.04
C SER A 110 -25.94 4.22 12.26
N LEU A 111 -24.65 4.43 11.99
CA LEU A 111 -23.59 3.44 12.19
C LEU A 111 -22.30 4.11 12.64
N LYS A 112 -22.00 4.05 13.93
CA LYS A 112 -20.86 4.75 14.55
C LYS A 112 -20.12 3.90 15.55
N PHE A 113 -18.89 4.29 15.89
CA PHE A 113 -18.16 3.65 16.98
C PHE A 113 -18.73 4.09 18.34
N SER A 114 -19.46 3.19 19.00
CA SER A 114 -19.81 3.32 20.42
C SER A 114 -18.57 3.22 21.31
N LYS A 115 -17.68 2.28 21.00
CA LYS A 115 -16.41 2.10 21.68
C LYS A 115 -15.34 1.70 20.67
N LEU A 116 -14.20 2.37 20.72
CA LEU A 116 -13.04 2.04 19.90
C LEU A 116 -11.80 2.11 20.79
N SER A 117 -11.09 0.99 20.88
CA SER A 117 -9.81 0.89 21.57
C SER A 117 -9.02 -0.24 20.93
N LEU A 118 -7.73 0.01 20.67
CA LEU A 118 -6.80 -0.99 20.15
C LEU A 118 -6.19 -1.87 21.27
N GLY A 119 -6.67 -1.77 22.51
CA GLY A 119 -6.19 -2.61 23.60
C GLY A 119 -4.78 -2.28 24.08
N ASN A 120 -4.26 -3.12 24.97
CA ASN A 120 -2.97 -2.93 25.64
C ASN A 120 -1.87 -3.82 25.09
N VAL A 121 -2.22 -4.83 24.29
CA VAL A 121 -1.26 -5.75 23.67
C VAL A 121 -0.70 -5.13 22.39
N ALA A 122 0.57 -4.76 22.47
CA ALA A 122 1.32 -4.20 21.34
C ALA A 122 1.49 -5.20 20.20
N PRO A 123 1.56 -4.73 18.95
CA PRO A 123 1.91 -5.55 17.81
C PRO A 123 3.36 -6.03 17.89
N LYS A 124 3.64 -7.10 17.15
CA LYS A 124 4.94 -7.73 17.06
C LYS A 124 5.51 -7.56 15.66
N ILE A 125 6.76 -7.16 15.61
CA ILE A 125 7.58 -7.16 14.39
C ILE A 125 8.34 -8.48 14.37
N GLU A 126 8.00 -9.38 13.45
CA GLU A 126 8.69 -10.67 13.31
C GLU A 126 10.07 -10.49 12.70
N GLY A 127 10.19 -9.58 11.74
CA GLY A 127 11.48 -9.18 11.23
C GLY A 127 11.43 -8.00 10.29
N ILE A 128 12.62 -7.49 10.00
CA ILE A 128 12.83 -6.35 9.13
C ILE A 128 13.74 -6.76 7.98
N ARG A 129 13.37 -6.35 6.78
CA ARG A 129 14.18 -6.49 5.58
C ARG A 129 14.48 -5.10 5.03
N VAL A 130 15.76 -4.76 4.92
CA VAL A 130 16.19 -3.54 4.20
C VAL A 130 16.32 -3.89 2.72
N GLN A 131 15.63 -3.14 1.86
CA GLN A 131 15.78 -3.27 0.42
C GLN A 131 17.00 -2.47 -0.08
N SER A 132 17.38 -2.66 -1.34
CA SER A 132 18.48 -1.93 -1.97
C SER A 132 18.32 -0.42 -1.81
N LEU A 133 19.42 0.26 -1.49
CA LEU A 133 19.46 1.71 -1.37
C LEU A 133 19.30 2.35 -2.75
N THR A 134 18.13 2.89 -3.04
CA THR A 134 17.99 3.93 -4.07
C THR A 134 18.72 5.19 -3.59
N LYS A 135 19.31 5.95 -4.51
CA LYS A 135 20.10 7.14 -4.14
C LYS A 135 19.18 8.14 -3.40
N GLY A 136 19.46 8.39 -2.12
CA GLY A 136 18.69 9.34 -1.29
C GLY A 136 17.50 8.73 -0.53
N GLN A 137 17.26 7.42 -0.64
CA GLN A 137 16.18 6.73 0.09
C GLN A 137 16.66 5.44 0.74
N ILE A 138 16.09 5.12 1.89
CA ILE A 138 16.23 3.80 2.52
C ILE A 138 14.84 3.18 2.57
N ILE A 139 14.66 2.07 1.84
CA ILE A 139 13.40 1.33 1.83
C ILE A 139 13.53 0.13 2.76
N MET A 140 12.55 -0.02 3.65
CA MET A 140 12.50 -1.06 4.66
C MET A 140 11.14 -1.73 4.63
N ASP A 141 11.11 -3.05 4.61
CA ASP A 141 9.88 -3.84 4.76
C ASP A 141 9.85 -4.47 6.15
N ILE A 142 8.76 -4.26 6.88
CA ILE A 142 8.57 -4.71 8.26
C ILE A 142 7.43 -5.75 8.27
N ASP A 143 7.74 -6.99 8.64
CA ASP A 143 6.72 -8.04 8.86
C ASP A 143 5.99 -7.75 10.19
N PHE A 144 4.79 -7.21 10.06
CA PHE A 144 3.96 -6.72 11.15
C PHE A 144 2.83 -7.71 11.45
N ARG A 145 2.73 -8.11 12.71
CA ARG A 145 1.69 -9.02 13.19
C ARG A 145 1.04 -8.49 14.44
N TRP A 146 -0.27 -8.51 14.48
CA TRP A 146 -1.03 -8.05 15.63
C TRP A 146 -2.21 -8.98 15.90
N GLY A 147 -2.35 -9.40 17.15
CA GLY A 147 -3.44 -10.23 17.64
C GLY A 147 -3.67 -9.86 19.10
N GLY A 148 -4.08 -8.61 19.31
CA GLY A 148 -4.20 -8.01 20.65
C GLY A 148 -5.58 -8.19 21.27
N ASP A 149 -5.87 -7.32 22.24
CA ASP A 149 -7.13 -7.26 22.99
C ASP A 149 -7.97 -6.02 22.65
N PRO A 150 -8.27 -5.73 21.36
CA PRO A 150 -9.04 -4.55 21.01
C PRO A 150 -10.49 -4.66 21.48
N SER A 151 -11.08 -3.52 21.78
CA SER A 151 -12.48 -3.37 22.16
C SER A 151 -13.17 -2.45 21.17
N ILE A 152 -13.72 -3.04 20.11
CA ILE A 152 -14.41 -2.33 19.03
C ILE A 152 -15.89 -2.70 19.09
N ILE A 153 -16.74 -1.68 19.32
CA ILE A 153 -18.19 -1.81 19.38
C ILE A 153 -18.79 -0.73 18.49
N LEU A 154 -19.54 -1.15 17.50
CA LEU A 154 -20.34 -0.30 16.64
C LEU A 154 -21.75 -0.18 17.24
N ALA A 155 -22.23 1.05 17.40
CA ALA A 155 -23.65 1.31 17.62
C ALA A 155 -24.34 1.32 16.26
N VAL A 156 -25.32 0.43 16.12
CA VAL A 156 -26.15 0.33 14.93
C VAL A 156 -27.58 0.71 15.31
N GLU A 157 -28.14 1.69 14.61
CA GLU A 157 -29.54 2.06 14.75
C GLU A 157 -30.26 1.72 13.45
N ALA A 158 -31.34 0.96 13.55
CA ALA A 158 -32.18 0.59 12.42
C ALA A 158 -33.58 1.18 12.62
N ALA A 159 -34.22 1.59 11.53
CA ALA A 159 -35.49 2.33 11.60
C ALA A 159 -36.63 1.56 12.29
N LEU A 160 -36.55 0.22 12.31
CA LEU A 160 -37.62 -0.69 12.76
C LEU A 160 -37.20 -1.64 13.89
N VAL A 161 -35.93 -1.63 14.32
CA VAL A 161 -35.39 -2.56 15.32
C VAL A 161 -34.71 -1.75 16.43
N ALA A 162 -34.79 -2.23 17.68
CA ALA A 162 -34.02 -1.67 18.77
C ALA A 162 -32.52 -1.65 18.41
N SER A 163 -31.78 -0.63 18.84
CA SER A 163 -30.35 -0.54 18.56
C SER A 163 -29.62 -1.82 18.98
N ILE A 164 -28.89 -2.44 18.05
CA ILE A 164 -28.11 -3.65 18.31
C ILE A 164 -26.63 -3.27 18.23
N PRO A 165 -25.90 -3.24 19.36
CA PRO A 165 -24.47 -3.06 19.33
C PRO A 165 -23.80 -4.25 18.65
N ILE A 166 -22.92 -3.99 17.70
CA ILE A 166 -22.11 -5.02 17.04
C ILE A 166 -20.69 -4.93 17.56
N GLN A 167 -20.22 -6.03 18.14
CA GLN A 167 -18.87 -6.15 18.64
C GLN A 167 -17.98 -6.85 17.62
N LEU A 168 -16.83 -6.24 17.32
CA LEU A 168 -15.76 -6.87 16.54
C LEU A 168 -14.75 -7.46 17.52
N LYS A 169 -14.55 -8.78 17.43
CA LYS A 169 -13.68 -9.59 18.30
C LYS A 169 -12.60 -10.28 17.50
N ASP A 170 -11.60 -10.78 18.21
CA ASP A 170 -10.56 -11.67 17.68
C ASP A 170 -9.84 -11.06 16.46
N LEU A 171 -9.64 -9.73 16.49
CA LEU A 171 -8.98 -9.00 15.41
C LEU A 171 -7.52 -9.42 15.32
N GLN A 172 -7.16 -9.95 14.16
CA GLN A 172 -5.80 -10.35 13.82
C GLN A 172 -5.39 -9.66 12.53
N VAL A 173 -4.22 -9.04 12.54
CA VAL A 173 -3.65 -8.33 11.40
C VAL A 173 -2.29 -8.93 11.09
N PHE A 174 -2.11 -9.38 9.85
CA PHE A 174 -0.83 -9.86 9.32
C PHE A 174 -0.55 -9.11 8.02
N THR A 175 0.52 -8.32 8.00
CA THR A 175 0.84 -7.49 6.83
C THR A 175 2.32 -7.14 6.79
N ILE A 176 2.78 -6.70 5.63
CA ILE A 176 4.11 -6.11 5.47
C ILE A 176 3.95 -4.61 5.32
N VAL A 177 4.52 -3.87 6.26
CA VAL A 177 4.58 -2.41 6.25
C VAL A 177 5.87 -1.98 5.59
N ARG A 178 5.79 -1.30 4.46
CA ARG A 178 6.92 -0.61 3.84
C ARG A 178 7.09 0.76 4.45
N VAL A 179 8.29 1.02 4.93
CA VAL A 179 8.75 2.31 5.45
C VAL A 179 9.87 2.81 4.56
N ILE A 180 9.70 3.99 3.99
CA ILE A 180 10.69 4.65 3.15
C ILE A 180 11.18 5.88 3.90
N PHE A 181 12.46 5.90 4.23
CA PHE A 181 13.11 7.07 4.81
C PHE A 181 13.69 7.92 3.68
N GLN A 182 13.20 9.14 3.56
CA GLN A 182 13.77 10.13 2.65
C GLN A 182 14.99 10.76 3.33
N LEU A 183 16.17 10.59 2.73
CA LEU A 183 17.42 11.07 3.31
C LEU A 183 17.64 12.56 3.01
N ALA A 184 18.27 13.24 3.97
CA ALA A 184 18.71 14.62 3.88
C ALA A 184 20.18 14.74 4.28
N GLU A 185 20.85 15.79 3.81
CA GLU A 185 22.25 16.08 4.18
C GLU A 185 22.36 16.80 5.55
N GLU A 186 21.25 17.33 6.06
CA GLU A 186 21.17 18.02 7.35
C GLU A 186 20.62 17.10 8.45
N ILE A 187 21.11 17.24 9.68
CA ILE A 187 20.63 16.50 10.87
C ILE A 187 19.12 16.77 11.05
N PRO A 188 18.26 15.72 11.21
CA PRO A 188 18.57 14.34 11.61
C PRO A 188 18.92 13.35 10.47
N CYS A 189 19.27 13.86 9.29
CA CYS A 189 19.59 13.14 8.05
C CYS A 189 18.40 12.43 7.40
N ILE A 190 17.19 12.67 7.92
CA ILE A 190 15.93 12.14 7.40
C ILE A 190 14.95 13.32 7.35
N SER A 191 14.44 13.62 6.16
CA SER A 191 13.50 14.70 5.93
C SER A 191 12.05 14.26 6.14
N ALA A 192 11.71 13.05 5.72
CA ALA A 192 10.38 12.50 5.85
C ALA A 192 10.40 10.97 5.94
N VAL A 193 9.35 10.41 6.52
CA VAL A 193 9.08 8.98 6.56
C VAL A 193 7.79 8.71 5.80
N VAL A 194 7.85 7.83 4.82
CA VAL A 194 6.70 7.42 4.04
C VAL A 194 6.33 6.00 4.42
N VAL A 195 5.06 5.75 4.75
CA VAL A 195 4.56 4.46 5.23
C VAL A 195 3.44 3.97 4.34
N ALA A 196 3.53 2.72 3.88
CA ALA A 196 2.50 2.06 3.08
C ALA A 196 2.47 0.55 3.37
N LEU A 197 1.34 -0.10 3.14
CA LEU A 197 1.22 -1.55 3.11
C LEU A 197 1.57 -2.08 1.73
N LEU A 198 2.22 -3.24 1.67
CA LEU A 198 2.47 -3.90 0.39
C LEU A 198 1.18 -4.50 -0.17
N ALA A 199 1.04 -4.41 -1.50
CA ALA A 199 -0.04 -5.09 -2.21
C ALA A 199 0.15 -6.61 -2.24
N GLU A 200 1.41 -7.04 -2.36
CA GLU A 200 1.80 -8.44 -2.34
C GLU A 200 2.96 -8.63 -1.33
N PRO A 201 2.79 -9.52 -0.33
CA PRO A 201 1.59 -10.28 -0.01
C PRO A 201 0.44 -9.39 0.48
N LYS A 202 -0.80 -9.75 0.12
CA LYS A 202 -2.00 -9.00 0.50
C LYS A 202 -2.12 -8.91 2.03
N PRO A 203 -2.42 -7.72 2.61
CA PRO A 203 -2.70 -7.59 4.03
C PRO A 203 -3.87 -8.50 4.43
N ARG A 204 -3.67 -9.30 5.47
CA ARG A 204 -4.69 -10.19 6.02
C ARG A 204 -5.20 -9.62 7.32
N ILE A 205 -6.49 -9.29 7.35
CA ILE A 205 -7.18 -8.76 8.51
C ILE A 205 -8.36 -9.69 8.77
N ASP A 206 -8.26 -10.47 9.83
CA ASP A 206 -9.29 -11.41 10.23
C ASP A 206 -9.96 -10.90 11.50
N TYR A 207 -11.28 -11.04 11.61
CA TYR A 207 -12.02 -10.74 12.82
C TYR A 207 -13.34 -11.52 12.84
N THR A 208 -13.99 -11.51 14.00
CA THR A 208 -15.32 -12.08 14.19
C THR A 208 -16.29 -10.98 14.62
N LEU A 209 -17.40 -10.85 13.91
CA LEU A 209 -18.50 -9.98 14.33
C LEU A 209 -19.44 -10.75 15.28
N LYS A 210 -19.93 -10.09 16.32
CA LYS A 210 -20.98 -10.62 17.21
C LYS A 210 -21.97 -9.52 17.58
N ALA A 211 -23.26 -9.80 17.46
CA ALA A 211 -24.30 -8.91 17.97
C ALA A 211 -24.42 -9.08 19.50
N VAL A 212 -24.48 -7.97 20.25
CA VAL A 212 -24.67 -7.99 21.70
C VAL A 212 -26.16 -8.18 21.98
N GLY A 213 -26.53 -9.30 22.60
CA GLY A 213 -27.92 -9.58 22.98
C GLY A 213 -28.83 -10.03 21.82
N GLY A 214 -28.26 -10.39 20.66
CA GLY A 214 -29.02 -10.86 19.50
C GLY A 214 -28.15 -11.68 18.53
N SER A 215 -28.72 -12.05 17.38
CA SER A 215 -27.98 -12.70 16.28
C SER A 215 -27.61 -11.66 15.22
N LEU A 216 -26.42 -11.77 14.63
CA LEU A 216 -26.04 -10.96 13.46
C LEU A 216 -26.97 -11.15 12.27
N THR A 217 -27.58 -12.33 12.15
CA THR A 217 -28.57 -12.62 11.10
C THR A 217 -29.82 -11.77 11.21
N ALA A 218 -30.03 -11.07 12.34
CA ALA A 218 -31.14 -10.13 12.51
C ALA A 218 -30.95 -8.84 11.70
N ILE A 219 -29.73 -8.52 11.27
CA ILE A 219 -29.43 -7.36 10.42
C ILE A 219 -28.80 -7.86 9.11
N PRO A 220 -29.61 -8.14 8.08
CA PRO A 220 -29.11 -8.61 6.80
C PRO A 220 -28.10 -7.63 6.18
N GLY A 221 -27.01 -8.16 5.61
CA GLY A 221 -26.02 -7.38 4.86
C GLY A 221 -24.99 -6.58 5.69
N ILE A 222 -25.14 -6.49 7.02
CA ILE A 222 -24.20 -5.70 7.84
C ILE A 222 -22.79 -6.29 7.86
N SER A 223 -22.67 -7.62 7.89
CA SER A 223 -21.36 -8.29 7.91
C SER A 223 -20.60 -8.00 6.63
N ASP A 224 -21.25 -8.22 5.48
CA ASP A 224 -20.65 -8.02 4.17
C ASP A 224 -20.27 -6.55 3.96
N MET A 225 -21.10 -5.61 4.41
CA MET A 225 -20.79 -4.18 4.34
C MET A 225 -19.58 -3.80 5.21
N ILE A 226 -19.48 -4.33 6.44
CA ILE A 226 -18.30 -4.09 7.31
C ILE A 226 -17.04 -4.67 6.64
N ASP A 227 -17.13 -5.89 6.11
CA ASP A 227 -16.04 -6.55 5.39
C ASP A 227 -15.60 -5.74 4.17
N ASP A 228 -16.54 -5.26 3.37
CA ASP A 228 -16.27 -4.41 2.21
C ASP A 228 -15.65 -3.07 2.61
N THR A 229 -16.13 -2.46 3.70
CA THR A 229 -15.61 -1.19 4.22
C THR A 229 -14.16 -1.34 4.66
N VAL A 230 -13.86 -2.37 5.47
CA VAL A 230 -12.49 -2.66 5.94
C VAL A 230 -11.56 -2.91 4.76
N ASN A 231 -11.96 -3.75 3.80
CA ASN A 231 -11.16 -4.04 2.62
C ASN A 231 -10.92 -2.80 1.75
N SER A 232 -11.94 -1.96 1.57
CA SER A 232 -11.84 -0.73 0.78
C SER A 232 -10.87 0.25 1.42
N ILE A 233 -10.98 0.50 2.73
CA ILE A 233 -10.07 1.39 3.47
C ILE A 233 -8.62 0.93 3.36
N VAL A 234 -8.37 -0.36 3.59
CA VAL A 234 -7.01 -0.90 3.55
C VAL A 234 -6.41 -0.74 2.16
N THR A 235 -7.19 -1.03 1.12
CA THR A 235 -6.74 -0.95 -0.27
C THR A 235 -6.55 0.51 -0.73
N ASP A 236 -7.45 1.42 -0.36
CA ASP A 236 -7.45 2.80 -0.87
C ASP A 236 -6.73 3.83 -0.02
N MET A 237 -6.45 3.53 1.24
CA MET A 237 -5.80 4.50 2.14
C MET A 237 -4.41 4.04 2.57
N LEU A 238 -4.20 2.73 2.72
CA LEU A 238 -2.99 2.20 3.35
C LEU A 238 -2.09 1.43 2.40
N GLN A 239 -2.62 0.84 1.33
CA GLN A 239 -1.87 0.02 0.40
C GLN A 239 -1.22 0.84 -0.71
N TRP A 240 0.03 0.49 -1.06
CA TRP A 240 0.73 1.09 -2.19
C TRP A 240 -0.13 1.08 -3.46
N PRO A 241 -0.23 2.20 -4.20
CA PRO A 241 0.61 3.41 -4.18
C PRO A 241 0.23 4.47 -3.11
N HIS A 242 -0.89 4.26 -2.41
CA HIS A 242 -1.31 5.13 -1.31
C HIS A 242 -0.36 4.96 -0.13
N ARG A 243 -0.04 6.09 0.50
CA ARG A 243 0.99 6.15 1.53
C ARG A 243 0.80 7.36 2.43
N ILE A 244 1.16 7.18 3.69
CA ILE A 244 1.18 8.24 4.69
C ILE A 244 2.56 8.89 4.65
N VAL A 245 2.62 10.18 4.40
CA VAL A 245 3.86 10.96 4.44
C VAL A 245 3.93 11.69 5.77
N VAL A 246 4.95 11.37 6.57
CA VAL A 246 5.21 11.99 7.86
C VAL A 246 6.48 12.84 7.74
N PRO A 247 6.38 14.16 7.57
CA PRO A 247 7.55 15.03 7.58
C PRO A 247 8.17 15.01 8.99
N LEU A 248 9.49 14.84 9.05
CA LEU A 248 10.21 14.97 10.31
C LEU A 248 10.58 16.44 10.46
N GLY A 249 9.95 17.10 11.45
CA GLY A 249 10.14 18.53 11.69
C GLY A 249 11.61 18.93 11.88
N GLY A 250 11.90 20.21 11.65
CA GLY A 250 13.24 20.80 11.78
C GLY A 250 13.81 21.31 10.46
N ILE A 251 13.34 20.78 9.32
CA ILE A 251 13.68 21.25 7.98
C ILE A 251 12.36 21.52 7.23
N PRO A 252 12.19 22.67 6.55
CA PRO A 252 11.10 22.84 5.59
C PRO A 252 11.34 21.89 4.42
N VAL A 253 10.61 20.77 4.42
CA VAL A 253 10.70 19.72 3.40
C VAL A 253 9.50 19.86 2.48
N ASP A 254 9.76 20.00 1.19
CA ASP A 254 8.70 19.87 0.20
C ASP A 254 8.28 18.39 0.10
N THR A 255 7.13 18.05 0.67
CA THR A 255 6.55 16.70 0.61
C THR A 255 5.78 16.45 -0.68
N SER A 256 5.67 17.45 -1.56
CA SER A 256 4.92 17.38 -2.81
C SER A 256 5.31 16.22 -3.72
N GLU A 257 6.59 15.84 -3.75
CA GLU A 257 7.06 14.70 -4.55
C GLU A 257 6.81 13.35 -3.86
N LEU A 258 6.68 13.36 -2.53
CA LEU A 258 6.42 12.18 -1.72
C LEU A 258 4.93 11.87 -1.65
N GLU A 259 4.05 12.84 -1.85
CA GLU A 259 2.61 12.64 -1.89
C GLU A 259 2.17 11.96 -3.19
N LEU A 260 1.15 11.10 -3.09
CA LEU A 260 0.53 10.51 -4.28
C LEU A 260 -0.30 11.60 -4.97
N LYS A 261 -0.05 11.80 -6.27
CA LYS A 261 -0.76 12.80 -7.08
C LYS A 261 -1.48 12.13 -8.24
N PRO A 262 -2.66 12.64 -8.64
CA PRO A 262 -3.29 12.24 -9.89
C PRO A 262 -2.33 12.38 -11.07
N GLN A 263 -2.04 11.28 -11.76
CA GLN A 263 -1.22 11.25 -12.97
C GLN A 263 -2.07 11.48 -14.22
N GLY A 264 -3.37 11.17 -14.17
CA GLY A 264 -4.24 11.30 -15.33
C GLY A 264 -5.71 10.95 -15.07
N LYS A 265 -6.46 10.89 -16.16
CA LYS A 265 -7.83 10.37 -16.21
C LYS A 265 -7.90 9.18 -17.16
N LEU A 266 -8.67 8.18 -16.78
CA LEU A 266 -9.11 7.10 -17.64
C LEU A 266 -10.56 7.38 -18.07
N ALA A 267 -10.75 7.72 -19.33
CA ALA A 267 -12.08 7.75 -19.93
C ALA A 267 -12.46 6.32 -20.34
N LEU A 268 -13.47 5.78 -19.68
CA LEU A 268 -13.99 4.43 -19.87
C LEU A 268 -15.36 4.50 -20.54
N THR A 269 -15.58 3.71 -21.58
CA THR A 269 -16.92 3.41 -22.10
C THR A 269 -17.22 1.94 -21.86
N VAL A 270 -18.23 1.63 -21.05
CA VAL A 270 -18.76 0.28 -20.90
C VAL A 270 -19.73 0.03 -22.05
N VAL A 271 -19.32 -0.80 -23.01
CA VAL A 271 -20.04 -0.96 -24.28
C VAL A 271 -21.15 -2.00 -24.13
N LYS A 272 -20.76 -3.26 -23.90
CA LYS A 272 -21.68 -4.40 -23.86
C LYS A 272 -21.08 -5.57 -23.11
N ALA A 273 -21.91 -6.51 -22.69
CA ALA A 273 -21.46 -7.85 -22.31
C ALA A 273 -22.08 -8.90 -23.23
N THR A 274 -21.44 -10.06 -23.31
CA THR A 274 -21.86 -11.18 -24.15
C THR A 274 -21.80 -12.49 -23.38
N ALA A 275 -22.85 -13.31 -23.57
CA ALA A 275 -22.98 -14.63 -22.96
C ALA A 275 -22.79 -14.64 -21.43
N LEU A 276 -23.38 -13.67 -20.73
CA LEU A 276 -23.36 -13.65 -19.27
C LEU A 276 -23.99 -14.92 -18.70
N LYS A 277 -23.38 -15.46 -17.63
CA LYS A 277 -23.95 -16.59 -16.90
C LYS A 277 -25.26 -16.17 -16.24
N ASN A 278 -26.37 -16.85 -16.58
CA ASN A 278 -27.63 -16.65 -15.89
C ASN A 278 -27.55 -17.22 -14.47
N MET A 279 -27.95 -16.42 -13.47
CA MET A 279 -28.00 -16.84 -12.08
C MET A 279 -29.44 -17.00 -11.56
N GLU A 280 -30.44 -16.67 -12.36
CA GLU A 280 -31.84 -16.78 -11.99
C GLU A 280 -32.43 -18.16 -12.27
N MET A 281 -33.39 -18.58 -11.43
CA MET A 281 -34.17 -19.81 -11.66
C MET A 281 -35.33 -19.60 -12.63
N ILE A 282 -35.90 -18.39 -12.66
CA ILE A 282 -37.03 -18.00 -13.51
C ILE A 282 -36.67 -16.67 -14.15
N GLY A 283 -36.62 -16.60 -15.48
CA GLY A 283 -36.17 -15.40 -16.19
C GLY A 283 -34.68 -15.41 -16.52
N LYS A 284 -34.14 -14.24 -16.82
CA LYS A 284 -32.70 -14.00 -16.99
C LYS A 284 -32.32 -12.87 -16.05
N SER A 285 -31.07 -12.90 -15.63
CA SER A 285 -30.42 -11.81 -14.90
C SER A 285 -30.65 -10.42 -15.51
N ASP A 286 -30.67 -9.44 -14.61
CA ASP A 286 -30.80 -7.99 -14.82
C ASP A 286 -29.43 -7.32 -14.62
N PRO A 287 -28.49 -7.45 -15.58
CA PRO A 287 -27.11 -7.05 -15.35
C PRO A 287 -26.88 -5.54 -15.34
N TYR A 288 -25.93 -5.13 -14.50
CA TYR A 288 -25.27 -3.83 -14.54
C TYR A 288 -23.78 -3.98 -14.20
N VAL A 289 -22.98 -2.96 -14.50
CA VAL A 289 -21.53 -2.97 -14.27
C VAL A 289 -21.15 -1.94 -13.22
N VAL A 290 -20.40 -2.37 -12.21
CA VAL A 290 -19.71 -1.52 -11.24
C VAL A 290 -18.27 -1.39 -11.68
N VAL A 291 -17.77 -0.15 -11.80
CA VAL A 291 -16.41 0.13 -12.26
C VAL A 291 -15.67 1.01 -11.26
N HIS A 292 -14.41 0.69 -11.00
CA HIS A 292 -13.55 1.47 -10.10
C HIS A 292 -12.06 1.21 -10.34
N ILE A 293 -11.22 2.24 -10.14
CA ILE A 293 -9.78 2.06 -9.90
C ILE A 293 -9.51 1.96 -8.40
N ARG A 294 -10.27 2.75 -7.63
CA ARG A 294 -10.24 2.83 -6.18
C ARG A 294 -11.56 2.32 -5.61
N PRO A 295 -11.60 1.26 -4.78
CA PRO A 295 -12.85 0.70 -4.26
C PRO A 295 -13.79 1.69 -3.54
N LEU A 296 -13.30 2.80 -3.00
CA LEU A 296 -14.12 3.87 -2.41
C LEU A 296 -14.75 4.81 -3.46
N PHE A 297 -14.37 4.71 -4.74
CA PHE A 297 -14.87 5.58 -5.82
C PHE A 297 -15.43 4.72 -6.96
N LYS A 298 -16.65 4.19 -6.73
CA LYS A 298 -17.35 3.31 -7.67
C LYS A 298 -18.33 4.08 -8.55
N TYR A 299 -18.35 3.74 -9.83
CA TYR A 299 -19.41 4.15 -10.76
C TYR A 299 -20.24 2.95 -11.17
N LYS A 300 -21.51 3.18 -11.52
CA LYS A 300 -22.44 2.12 -11.93
C LYS A 300 -23.10 2.48 -13.26
N THR A 301 -23.23 1.50 -14.14
CA THR A 301 -24.11 1.62 -15.31
C THR A 301 -25.58 1.53 -14.88
N LYS A 302 -26.48 1.82 -15.82
CA LYS A 302 -27.88 1.42 -15.71
C LYS A 302 -27.99 -0.10 -15.69
N VAL A 303 -29.09 -0.55 -15.09
CA VAL A 303 -29.54 -1.94 -15.08
C VAL A 303 -30.29 -2.18 -16.38
N ILE A 304 -30.02 -3.31 -17.03
CA ILE A 304 -30.75 -3.76 -18.22
C ILE A 304 -31.46 -5.05 -17.87
N ASP A 305 -32.79 -5.00 -17.87
CA ASP A 305 -33.61 -6.10 -17.38
C ASP A 305 -33.61 -7.30 -18.35
N ASN A 306 -33.56 -8.51 -17.80
CA ASN A 306 -33.79 -9.80 -18.45
C ASN A 306 -32.94 -10.03 -19.71
N ASN A 307 -31.65 -9.68 -19.65
CA ASN A 307 -30.77 -9.72 -20.81
C ASN A 307 -29.33 -10.16 -20.49
N LEU A 308 -28.92 -11.31 -21.03
CA LEU A 308 -27.55 -11.84 -20.88
C LEU A 308 -26.55 -11.30 -21.91
N ASN A 309 -27.01 -10.43 -22.82
CA ASN A 309 -26.18 -9.72 -23.79
C ASN A 309 -26.50 -8.21 -23.78
N PRO A 310 -26.37 -7.56 -22.61
CA PRO A 310 -26.72 -6.15 -22.44
C PRO A 310 -25.78 -5.22 -23.23
N ILE A 311 -26.31 -4.09 -23.68
CA ILE A 311 -25.56 -3.02 -24.35
C ILE A 311 -25.83 -1.73 -23.58
N TRP A 312 -24.82 -1.19 -22.90
CA TRP A 312 -24.94 0.02 -22.07
C TRP A 312 -24.50 1.28 -22.81
N ASN A 313 -23.34 1.25 -23.47
CA ASN A 313 -22.70 2.43 -24.08
C ASN A 313 -22.56 3.62 -23.11
N GLU A 314 -22.24 3.34 -21.84
CA GLU A 314 -22.14 4.36 -20.80
C GLU A 314 -20.69 4.77 -20.56
N LYS A 315 -20.47 6.08 -20.35
CA LYS A 315 -19.14 6.67 -20.20
C LYS A 315 -18.87 7.10 -18.76
N PHE A 316 -17.66 6.85 -18.30
CA PHE A 316 -17.15 7.23 -16.98
C PHE A 316 -15.77 7.85 -17.11
N GLU A 317 -15.46 8.79 -16.22
CA GLU A 317 -14.11 9.31 -16.04
C GLU A 317 -13.62 8.87 -14.67
N LEU A 318 -12.50 8.13 -14.64
CA LEU A 318 -11.85 7.70 -13.40
C LEU A 318 -10.49 8.38 -13.28
N ILE A 319 -10.09 8.73 -12.07
CA ILE A 319 -8.77 9.31 -11.80
C ILE A 319 -7.75 8.17 -11.65
N ALA A 320 -6.64 8.26 -12.38
CA ALA A 320 -5.49 7.37 -12.23
C ALA A 320 -4.36 8.13 -11.52
N GLU A 321 -3.88 7.61 -10.41
CA GLU A 321 -2.84 8.21 -9.56
C GLU A 321 -1.50 7.51 -9.74
N ASP A 322 -1.52 6.23 -10.10
CA ASP A 322 -0.33 5.46 -10.45
C ASP A 322 -0.63 4.46 -11.55
N LYS A 323 -0.27 4.82 -12.79
CA LYS A 323 -0.46 3.96 -13.95
C LYS A 323 0.32 2.64 -13.83
N GLU A 324 1.45 2.61 -13.13
CA GLU A 324 2.31 1.43 -13.09
C GLU A 324 1.71 0.31 -12.25
N THR A 325 1.06 0.66 -11.13
CA THR A 325 0.58 -0.32 -10.15
C THR A 325 -0.93 -0.46 -10.08
N GLN A 326 -1.70 0.55 -10.47
CA GLN A 326 -3.16 0.50 -10.39
C GLN A 326 -3.77 -0.30 -11.56
N SER A 327 -4.99 -0.79 -11.32
CA SER A 327 -5.81 -1.51 -12.31
C SER A 327 -7.24 -0.97 -12.27
N LEU A 328 -7.90 -0.96 -13.42
CA LEU A 328 -9.35 -0.80 -13.49
C LEU A 328 -10.02 -2.14 -13.15
N ILE A 329 -10.93 -2.13 -12.19
CA ILE A 329 -11.78 -3.26 -11.82
C ILE A 329 -13.17 -3.05 -12.40
N LEU A 330 -13.70 -4.09 -13.05
CA LEU A 330 -15.06 -4.12 -13.58
C LEU A 330 -15.79 -5.34 -13.04
N GLU A 331 -16.89 -5.11 -12.34
CA GLU A 331 -17.74 -6.15 -11.76
C GLU A 331 -19.11 -6.11 -12.42
N VAL A 332 -19.52 -7.23 -13.01
CA VAL A 332 -20.87 -7.40 -13.53
C VAL A 332 -21.72 -8.03 -12.43
N LEU A 333 -22.76 -7.31 -12.02
CA LEU A 333 -23.69 -7.71 -10.96
C LEU A 333 -25.08 -7.91 -11.56
N ASP A 334 -25.82 -8.84 -10.98
CA ASP A 334 -27.23 -9.10 -11.22
C ASP A 334 -28.06 -8.33 -10.19
N LYS A 335 -28.97 -7.45 -10.62
CA LYS A 335 -29.81 -6.72 -9.69
C LYS A 335 -30.91 -7.63 -9.16
N ASP A 336 -30.91 -7.85 -7.85
CA ASP A 336 -31.90 -8.69 -7.17
C ASP A 336 -32.74 -7.84 -6.18
N ILE A 337 -33.90 -8.33 -5.76
CA ILE A 337 -34.71 -7.70 -4.68
C ILE A 337 -33.93 -7.67 -3.34
N GLY A 338 -32.98 -8.60 -3.17
CA GLY A 338 -32.13 -8.73 -1.99
C GLY A 338 -30.72 -8.21 -2.22
N GLN A 339 -29.74 -9.10 -2.09
CA GLN A 339 -28.33 -8.80 -2.33
C GLN A 339 -27.96 -9.16 -3.76
N ASP A 340 -27.42 -8.20 -4.50
CA ASP A 340 -27.00 -8.38 -5.88
C ASP A 340 -25.96 -9.50 -6.01
N LYS A 341 -26.12 -10.36 -7.02
CA LYS A 341 -25.21 -11.49 -7.25
C LYS A 341 -24.16 -11.15 -8.28
N ARG A 342 -22.89 -11.45 -7.99
CA ARG A 342 -21.80 -11.26 -8.96
C ARG A 342 -21.87 -12.29 -10.09
N LEU A 343 -22.07 -11.80 -11.31
CA LEU A 343 -22.04 -12.59 -12.54
C LEU A 343 -20.60 -12.88 -12.97
N GLY A 344 -19.73 -11.87 -12.87
CA GLY A 344 -18.28 -12.01 -13.07
C GLY A 344 -17.50 -10.72 -12.79
N ILE A 345 -16.18 -10.84 -12.76
CA ILE A 345 -15.24 -9.74 -12.52
C ILE A 345 -14.09 -9.77 -13.54
N ALA A 346 -13.64 -8.60 -13.96
CA ALA A 346 -12.46 -8.42 -14.79
C ALA A 346 -11.54 -7.36 -14.17
N GLN A 347 -10.24 -7.54 -14.37
CA GLN A 347 -9.18 -6.59 -13.98
C GLN A 347 -8.40 -6.21 -15.24
N LEU A 348 -8.24 -4.91 -15.45
CA LEU A 348 -7.46 -4.33 -16.54
C LEU A 348 -6.32 -3.49 -15.94
N PRO A 349 -5.07 -3.99 -15.92
CA PRO A 349 -3.90 -3.23 -15.48
C PRO A 349 -3.69 -1.98 -16.32
N LEU A 350 -3.35 -0.86 -15.67
CA LEU A 350 -3.16 0.42 -16.39
C LEU A 350 -1.79 0.52 -17.07
N ILE A 351 -0.78 -0.20 -16.59
CA ILE A 351 0.62 -0.12 -17.04
C ILE A 351 0.80 -0.39 -18.54
N GLY A 352 -0.06 -1.22 -19.13
CA GLY A 352 -0.02 -1.58 -20.56
C GLY A 352 -0.91 -0.74 -21.47
N LEU A 353 -1.66 0.23 -20.94
CA LEU A 353 -2.57 1.03 -21.75
C LEU A 353 -1.84 2.12 -22.53
N GLU A 354 -2.13 2.22 -23.82
CA GLU A 354 -1.60 3.28 -24.69
C GLU A 354 -2.20 4.63 -24.31
N ILE A 355 -1.37 5.67 -24.33
CA ILE A 355 -1.76 7.03 -23.94
C ILE A 355 -2.38 7.73 -25.15
N GLN A 356 -3.40 8.56 -24.93
CA GLN A 356 -4.05 9.36 -25.96
C GLN A 356 -4.56 8.56 -27.18
N THR A 357 -4.82 7.27 -27.00
CA THR A 357 -5.35 6.38 -28.05
C THR A 357 -6.56 5.65 -27.49
N GLU A 358 -7.68 5.70 -28.22
CA GLU A 358 -8.86 4.93 -27.85
C GLU A 358 -8.66 3.47 -28.25
N LYS A 359 -8.85 2.55 -27.31
CA LYS A 359 -8.71 1.12 -27.54
C LYS A 359 -9.94 0.38 -27.06
N GLU A 360 -10.51 -0.44 -27.94
CA GLU A 360 -11.56 -1.37 -27.59
C GLU A 360 -10.92 -2.67 -27.11
N ILE A 361 -11.35 -3.14 -25.93
CA ILE A 361 -10.79 -4.31 -25.25
C ILE A 361 -11.95 -5.20 -24.84
N GLU A 362 -11.86 -6.48 -25.21
CA GLU A 362 -12.77 -7.51 -24.73
C GLU A 362 -12.13 -8.23 -23.54
N LEU A 363 -12.79 -8.15 -22.40
CA LEU A 363 -12.32 -8.71 -21.13
C LEU A 363 -13.11 -9.97 -20.80
N ARG A 364 -12.39 -11.06 -20.53
CA ARG A 364 -13.01 -12.30 -20.04
C ARG A 364 -13.41 -12.12 -18.58
N LEU A 365 -14.66 -12.45 -18.27
CA LEU A 365 -15.16 -12.40 -16.91
C LEU A 365 -14.72 -13.64 -16.13
N LEU A 366 -14.22 -13.41 -14.93
CA LEU A 366 -13.80 -14.44 -13.98
C LEU A 366 -14.80 -14.54 -12.81
N PRO A 367 -14.89 -15.69 -12.13
CA PRO A 367 -15.66 -15.80 -10.89
C PRO A 367 -15.02 -15.07 -9.70
N SER A 368 -13.69 -14.94 -9.70
CA SER A 368 -12.89 -14.21 -8.70
C SER A 368 -11.55 -13.81 -9.32
N LEU A 369 -10.98 -12.69 -8.86
CA LEU A 369 -9.60 -12.30 -9.20
C LEU A 369 -8.56 -13.18 -8.50
N ASP A 370 -8.92 -13.74 -7.32
CA ASP A 370 -8.09 -14.72 -6.63
C ASP A 370 -8.30 -16.11 -7.24
N THR A 371 -7.52 -16.41 -8.27
CA THR A 371 -7.61 -17.66 -9.06
C THR A 371 -7.35 -18.92 -8.23
N LEU A 372 -6.64 -18.81 -7.09
CA LEU A 372 -6.37 -19.93 -6.19
C LEU A 372 -7.63 -20.38 -5.42
N LYS A 373 -8.61 -19.50 -5.24
CA LYS A 373 -9.88 -19.79 -4.57
C LYS A 373 -11.00 -20.26 -5.51
N VAL A 374 -10.74 -20.29 -6.81
CA VAL A 374 -11.77 -20.60 -7.81
C VAL A 374 -11.96 -22.12 -7.95
N LYS A 375 -13.08 -22.62 -7.42
CA LYS A 375 -13.54 -24.01 -7.66
C LYS A 375 -14.39 -24.15 -8.93
N ASP A 376 -15.09 -23.09 -9.33
CA ASP A 376 -15.98 -23.07 -10.50
C ASP A 376 -15.23 -22.53 -11.73
N LYS A 377 -14.87 -23.40 -12.67
CA LYS A 377 -14.21 -23.03 -13.94
C LYS A 377 -15.20 -22.69 -15.06
N LYS A 378 -16.50 -22.60 -14.77
CA LYS A 378 -17.51 -22.28 -15.78
C LYS A 378 -17.30 -20.87 -16.32
N ASP A 379 -17.55 -20.75 -17.62
CA ASP A 379 -17.49 -19.47 -18.32
C ASP A 379 -18.50 -18.48 -17.72
N ARG A 380 -18.08 -17.21 -17.64
CA ARG A 380 -18.90 -16.09 -17.13
C ARG A 380 -19.23 -15.08 -18.23
N GLY A 381 -18.81 -15.35 -19.46
CA GLY A 381 -18.99 -14.45 -20.60
C GLY A 381 -17.87 -13.42 -20.71
N THR A 382 -18.09 -12.42 -21.57
CA THR A 382 -17.13 -11.36 -21.84
C THR A 382 -17.76 -9.98 -21.69
N LEU A 383 -16.93 -9.00 -21.37
CA LEU A 383 -17.29 -7.59 -21.24
C LEU A 383 -16.44 -6.77 -22.21
N THR A 384 -17.07 -6.06 -23.14
CA THR A 384 -16.40 -5.16 -24.08
C THR A 384 -16.39 -3.74 -23.52
N VAL A 385 -15.21 -3.14 -23.47
CA VAL A 385 -15.01 -1.76 -23.03
C VAL A 385 -14.14 -0.98 -24.00
N LYS A 386 -14.32 0.35 -24.04
CA LYS A 386 -13.36 1.27 -24.69
C LYS A 386 -12.66 2.08 -23.62
N VAL A 387 -11.35 2.20 -23.75
CA VAL A 387 -10.53 2.97 -22.82
C VAL A 387 -9.71 4.02 -23.56
N TYR A 388 -9.59 5.19 -22.95
CA TYR A 388 -8.75 6.28 -23.43
C TYR A 388 -8.05 6.93 -22.23
N VAL A 389 -6.72 6.91 -22.23
CA VAL A 389 -5.91 7.42 -21.13
C VAL A 389 -5.46 8.85 -21.43
N MET A 390 -5.86 9.78 -20.57
CA MET A 390 -5.39 11.17 -20.53
C MET A 390 -4.37 11.32 -19.42
N ILE A 391 -3.22 11.90 -19.69
CA ILE A 391 -2.21 12.20 -18.66
C ILE A 391 -2.26 13.70 -18.33
N TYR A 392 -2.17 14.03 -17.05
CA TYR A 392 -1.94 15.41 -16.63
C TYR A 392 -0.47 15.76 -16.86
N LEU A 393 -0.21 16.87 -17.54
CA LEU A 393 1.15 17.38 -17.80
C LEU A 393 1.78 17.99 -16.53
N TYR A 394 1.76 17.26 -15.41
CA TYR A 394 2.56 17.59 -14.23
C TYR A 394 3.78 16.66 -14.20
N GLY A 395 4.78 16.97 -15.05
CA GLY A 395 6.12 16.36 -14.95
C GLY A 395 6.44 15.24 -15.94
N ILE A 396 6.49 15.55 -17.24
CA ILE A 396 7.11 14.71 -18.28
C ILE A 396 8.65 14.57 -18.09
N HIS A 397 9.24 15.18 -17.07
CA HIS A 397 10.67 15.01 -16.80
C HIS A 397 10.92 13.90 -15.78
N ARG A 398 11.43 12.78 -16.29
CA ARG A 398 12.21 11.71 -15.61
C ARG A 398 11.46 10.41 -15.28
N TYR A 399 11.10 9.66 -16.31
CA TYR A 399 11.25 8.20 -16.30
C TYR A 399 11.68 7.74 -17.70
N SER A 400 12.92 8.06 -18.07
CA SER A 400 13.69 7.31 -19.06
C SER A 400 14.90 6.72 -18.33
N HIS A 401 15.20 5.46 -18.61
CA HIS A 401 16.15 4.58 -17.92
C HIS A 401 15.59 3.80 -16.72
N ILE A 402 14.76 2.80 -17.03
CA ILE A 402 15.01 1.47 -16.48
C ILE A 402 15.36 0.60 -17.69
N ASP A 403 16.66 0.47 -17.92
CA ASP A 403 17.20 -0.44 -18.93
C ASP A 403 16.92 -1.88 -18.48
N VAL A 404 16.22 -2.61 -19.34
CA VAL A 404 16.14 -4.06 -19.32
C VAL A 404 17.47 -4.59 -19.82
N ASN A 405 18.22 -5.24 -18.94
CA ASN A 405 19.15 -6.32 -19.27
C ASN A 405 19.19 -7.32 -18.12
#